data_AF-A0A979GV20-F1
#
_entry.id   AF-A0A979GV20-F1
#
_cell.length_a   1.000
_cell.length_b   1.000
_cell.length_c   1.000
_cell.angle_alpha   90.00
_cell.angle_beta   90.00
_cell.angle_gamma   90.00
#
_symmetry.space_group_name_H-M   'P 1'
#
loop_
_entity.id
_entity.type
_entity.pdbx_description
1 polymer ?
#
loop_
_entity_poly.entity_id
_entity_poly.type
_entity_poly.pdbx_seq_one_letter_code
_entity_poly.pdbx_strand_id
1 'polypeptide(L)'
;MKSPQKRSCLPTVVKAGIVFLLVYILFSLMPGLHSQSVYKTPYGKKYHTADCRMVKNVSQRLSLTEAIRLHLDPCKICHPELQESLEQPVQQLLQQPIEALTEKPAKKPAGTGHTVRCQGITKKGTRCKHMTSIGNGYCFQHQPD
;
A
#
# COMPACT_ATOMS: atom_id res chain seq x y z
N MET A 1 55.28 37.10 23.20
CA MET A 1 55.53 37.26 21.75
C MET A 1 54.55 36.38 20.99
N LYS A 2 53.59 36.96 20.26
CA LYS A 2 52.63 36.21 19.40
C LYS A 2 53.03 36.43 17.94
N SER A 3 53.25 35.34 17.20
CA SER A 3 53.60 35.41 15.78
C SER A 3 52.42 35.92 14.94
N PRO A 4 52.67 36.64 13.83
CA PRO A 4 51.61 37.14 12.98
C PRO A 4 51.07 35.98 12.12
N GLN A 5 49.81 35.63 12.31
CA GLN A 5 49.13 34.70 11.41
C GLN A 5 48.86 35.40 10.06
N LYS A 6 49.52 34.90 9.01
CA LYS A 6 49.26 35.30 7.62
C LYS A 6 47.86 34.84 7.23
N ARG A 7 46.91 35.78 7.17
CA ARG A 7 45.57 35.54 6.65
C ARG A 7 45.63 35.47 5.13
N SER A 8 45.60 34.26 4.57
CA SER A 8 45.49 34.05 3.13
C SER A 8 44.07 34.42 2.66
N CYS A 9 43.93 35.59 2.05
CA CYS A 9 42.70 36.00 1.37
C CYS A 9 42.61 35.27 0.02
N LEU A 10 41.85 34.18 -0.03
CA LEU A 10 41.44 33.58 -1.30
C LEU A 10 40.68 34.62 -2.15
N PRO A 11 40.97 34.75 -3.46
CA PRO A 11 40.31 35.69 -4.35
C PRO A 11 38.81 35.43 -4.41
N THR A 12 38.01 36.50 -4.45
CA THR A 12 36.54 36.48 -4.34
C THR A 12 35.88 35.54 -5.36
N VAL A 13 36.47 35.43 -6.56
CA VAL A 13 36.02 34.53 -7.64
C VAL A 13 36.17 33.06 -7.26
N VAL A 14 37.25 32.69 -6.57
CA VAL A 14 37.48 31.31 -6.12
C VAL A 14 36.55 30.96 -4.96
N LYS A 15 36.27 31.91 -4.06
CA LYS A 15 35.26 31.73 -3.00
C LYS A 15 33.85 31.52 -3.57
N ALA A 16 33.47 32.32 -4.56
CA ALA A 16 32.19 32.15 -5.26
C ALA A 16 32.12 30.80 -5.97
N GLY A 17 33.18 30.39 -6.68
CA GLY A 17 33.26 29.08 -7.33
C GLY A 17 33.15 27.90 -6.37
N ILE A 18 33.80 27.98 -5.20
CA ILE A 18 33.69 26.97 -4.14
C ILE A 18 32.25 26.94 -3.60
N VAL A 19 31.61 28.09 -3.37
CA VAL A 19 30.21 28.13 -2.91
C VAL A 19 29.27 27.52 -3.94
N PHE A 20 29.42 27.84 -5.23
CA PHE A 20 28.61 27.23 -6.30
C PHE A 20 28.83 25.73 -6.40
N LEU A 21 30.07 25.26 -6.27
CA LEU A 21 30.41 23.84 -6.28
C LEU A 21 29.81 23.11 -5.07
N LEU A 22 29.87 23.70 -3.87
CA LEU A 22 29.25 23.15 -2.67
C LEU A 22 27.73 23.10 -2.77
N VAL A 23 27.08 24.12 -3.36
CA VAL A 23 25.63 24.13 -3.61
C VAL A 23 25.23 23.08 -4.63
N TYR A 24 26.00 22.91 -5.71
CA TYR A 24 25.74 21.89 -6.73
C TYR A 24 25.89 20.45 -6.19
N ILE A 25 26.91 20.22 -5.34
CA ILE A 25 27.08 18.96 -4.63
C ILE A 25 25.90 18.73 -3.68
N LEU A 26 25.50 19.73 -2.90
CA LEU A 26 24.37 19.62 -1.98
C LEU A 26 23.04 19.32 -2.70
N PHE A 27 22.83 19.90 -3.89
CA PHE A 27 21.65 19.66 -4.72
C PHE A 27 21.66 18.27 -5.38
N SER A 28 22.84 17.78 -5.76
CA SER A 28 23.03 16.45 -6.36
C SER A 28 22.94 15.31 -5.33
N LEU A 29 23.09 15.61 -4.03
CA LEU A 29 23.00 14.65 -2.92
C LEU A 29 21.59 14.48 -2.34
N MET A 30 20.55 15.09 -2.93
CA MET A 30 19.15 14.88 -2.49
C MET A 30 18.54 13.69 -3.24
N PRO A 31 18.54 12.46 -2.70
CA PRO A 31 17.82 11.36 -3.32
C PRO A 31 16.32 11.70 -3.40
N GLY A 32 15.66 11.26 -4.48
CA GLY A 32 14.23 11.43 -4.65
C GLY A 32 13.45 10.84 -3.48
N LEU A 33 12.52 11.61 -2.91
CA LEU A 33 11.58 11.14 -1.89
C LEU A 33 10.73 10.00 -2.46
N HIS A 34 11.05 8.76 -2.10
CA HIS A 34 10.26 7.59 -2.46
C HIS A 34 9.10 7.46 -1.45
N SER A 35 8.01 8.19 -1.72
CA SER A 35 6.78 8.01 -0.95
C SER A 35 6.15 6.67 -1.30
N GLN A 36 6.13 5.75 -0.33
CA GLN A 36 5.48 4.45 -0.49
C GLN A 36 3.96 4.66 -0.52
N SER A 37 3.38 4.39 -1.69
CA SER A 37 1.94 4.42 -1.88
C SER A 37 1.32 3.06 -1.64
N VAL A 38 0.27 3.01 -0.83
CA VAL A 38 -0.53 1.83 -0.56
C VAL A 38 -1.95 2.04 -1.05
N TYR A 39 -2.71 0.94 -1.11
CA TYR A 39 -4.02 0.93 -1.74
C TYR A 39 -5.06 0.38 -0.79
N LYS A 40 -6.19 1.07 -0.65
CA LYS A 40 -7.34 0.65 0.17
C LYS A 40 -8.48 0.26 -0.75
N THR A 41 -9.14 -0.85 -0.42
CA THR A 41 -10.41 -1.21 -1.07
C THR A 41 -11.60 -0.57 -0.33
N PRO A 42 -12.68 -0.16 -1.03
CA PRO A 42 -13.77 0.63 -0.42
C PRO A 42 -14.41 0.02 0.82
N TYR A 43 -14.52 -1.31 0.85
CA TYR A 43 -15.20 -2.07 1.91
C TYR A 43 -14.24 -2.85 2.82
N GLY A 44 -12.93 -2.75 2.55
CA GLY A 44 -11.91 -3.48 3.28
C GLY A 44 -11.35 -2.66 4.44
N LYS A 45 -11.16 -3.31 5.59
CA LYS A 45 -10.35 -2.79 6.69
C LYS A 45 -8.84 -2.97 6.45
N LYS A 46 -8.43 -3.29 5.24
CA LYS A 46 -7.03 -3.63 4.92
C LYS A 46 -6.45 -2.74 3.84
N TYR A 47 -5.16 -2.44 3.96
CA TYR A 47 -4.37 -1.82 2.91
C TYR A 47 -3.51 -2.85 2.17
N HIS A 48 -3.14 -2.53 0.95
CA HIS A 48 -2.62 -3.45 -0.04
C HIS A 48 -1.49 -2.81 -0.88
N THR A 49 -0.65 -3.62 -1.52
CA THR A 49 0.28 -3.17 -2.57
C THR A 49 -0.45 -2.96 -3.90
N ALA A 50 0.18 -2.21 -4.83
CA ALA A 50 -0.37 -1.99 -6.18
C ALA A 50 -0.73 -3.30 -6.90
N ASP A 51 0.10 -4.33 -6.72
CA ASP A 51 -0.03 -5.61 -7.42
C ASP A 51 -1.01 -6.59 -6.75
N CYS A 52 -1.64 -6.18 -5.66
CA CYS A 52 -2.50 -7.08 -4.92
C CYS A 52 -3.81 -7.37 -5.68
N ARG A 53 -4.24 -8.64 -5.67
CA ARG A 53 -5.46 -9.08 -6.37
C ARG A 53 -6.71 -8.28 -6.00
N MET A 54 -6.78 -7.73 -4.80
CA MET A 54 -7.91 -6.93 -4.31
C MET A 54 -7.90 -5.48 -4.83
N VAL A 55 -6.76 -4.98 -5.32
CA VAL A 55 -6.54 -3.57 -5.72
C VAL A 55 -6.88 -3.32 -7.19
N LYS A 56 -6.83 -4.37 -8.01
CA LYS A 56 -6.90 -4.28 -9.48
C LYS A 56 -8.12 -3.55 -10.04
N ASN A 57 -9.27 -3.59 -9.36
CA ASN A 57 -10.54 -3.11 -9.92
C ASN A 57 -11.17 -1.92 -9.16
N VAL A 58 -10.98 -1.87 -7.85
CA VAL A 58 -11.62 -0.88 -6.97
C VAL A 58 -10.70 -0.65 -5.80
N SER A 59 -9.84 0.35 -5.97
CA SER A 59 -8.93 0.79 -4.92
C SER A 59 -8.69 2.28 -5.00
N GLN A 60 -8.44 2.86 -3.83
CA GLN A 60 -7.95 4.21 -3.70
C GLN A 60 -6.47 4.13 -3.35
N ARG A 61 -5.63 4.90 -4.04
CA ARG A 61 -4.22 5.11 -3.66
C ARG A 61 -4.17 6.09 -2.50
N LEU A 62 -3.40 5.77 -1.46
CA LEU A 62 -3.14 6.63 -0.32
C LEU A 62 -1.70 6.43 0.17
N SER A 63 -1.22 7.31 1.05
CA SER A 63 0.07 7.13 1.71
C SER A 63 -0.04 6.08 2.82
N LEU A 64 1.07 5.46 3.19
CA LEU A 64 1.11 4.53 4.31
C LEU A 64 0.66 5.19 5.63
N THR A 65 1.06 6.44 5.87
CA THR A 65 0.63 7.23 7.04
C THR A 65 -0.89 7.39 7.11
N GLU A 66 -1.52 7.63 5.96
CA GLU A 66 -2.97 7.76 5.89
C GLU A 66 -3.68 6.43 6.18
N ALA A 67 -3.08 5.30 5.76
CA ALA A 67 -3.63 3.98 6.03
C ALA A 67 -3.65 3.66 7.53
N ILE A 68 -2.57 4.04 8.23
CA ILE A 68 -2.44 3.90 9.69
C ILE A 68 -3.45 4.78 10.41
N ARG A 69 -3.60 6.05 9.97
CA ARG A 69 -4.58 6.99 10.55
C ARG A 69 -6.02 6.50 10.39
N LEU A 70 -6.30 5.77 9.32
CA LEU A 70 -7.60 5.14 9.06
C LEU A 70 -7.77 3.77 9.73
N HIS A 71 -6.82 3.34 10.57
CA HIS A 71 -6.80 2.05 11.26
C HIS A 71 -6.99 0.85 10.33
N LEU A 72 -6.28 0.86 9.20
CA LEU A 72 -6.29 -0.25 8.24
C LEU A 72 -5.20 -1.26 8.57
N ASP A 73 -5.54 -2.54 8.53
CA ASP A 73 -4.59 -3.63 8.74
C ASP A 73 -3.85 -4.00 7.44
N PRO A 74 -2.62 -4.54 7.51
CA PRO A 74 -1.94 -5.05 6.32
C PRO A 74 -2.69 -6.24 5.72
N CYS A 75 -2.66 -6.33 4.38
CA CYS A 75 -3.25 -7.47 3.71
C CYS A 75 -2.41 -8.75 3.88
N LYS A 76 -3.01 -9.77 4.48
CA LYS A 76 -2.47 -11.14 4.62
C LYS A 76 -2.16 -11.87 3.29
N ILE A 77 -2.46 -11.29 2.13
CA ILE A 77 -2.16 -11.90 0.82
C ILE A 77 -0.96 -11.20 0.20
N CYS A 78 -1.02 -9.87 0.16
CA CYS A 78 0.08 -9.10 -0.44
C CYS A 78 1.29 -9.03 0.49
N HIS A 79 1.12 -9.40 1.78
CA HIS A 79 2.11 -9.19 2.85
C HIS A 79 2.83 -7.85 2.63
N PRO A 80 2.09 -6.73 2.48
CA PRO A 80 2.74 -5.43 2.33
C PRO A 80 3.49 -5.23 3.63
N GLU A 81 4.80 -5.47 3.56
CA GLU A 81 5.63 -5.63 4.73
C GLU A 81 5.38 -4.49 5.70
N LEU A 82 5.05 -4.86 6.92
CA LEU A 82 5.28 -4.02 8.08
C LEU A 82 6.80 -4.00 8.44
N GLN A 83 7.68 -4.42 7.53
CA GLN A 83 8.98 -5.03 7.89
C GLN A 83 10.22 -4.19 7.54
N GLU A 84 10.09 -2.92 7.17
CA GLU A 84 11.30 -2.08 7.10
C GLU A 84 11.45 -1.09 8.26
N SER A 85 10.43 -0.89 9.10
CA SER A 85 10.51 0.12 10.17
C SER A 85 9.90 -0.25 11.54
N LEU A 86 9.29 -1.43 11.69
CA LEU A 86 8.78 -1.88 13.00
C LEU A 86 9.52 -3.11 13.58
N GLU A 87 10.62 -3.52 12.94
CA GLU A 87 11.46 -4.68 13.30
C GLU A 87 12.17 -4.58 14.67
N GLN A 88 12.05 -3.48 15.43
CA GLN A 88 12.82 -3.34 16.67
C GLN A 88 12.07 -3.67 17.97
N PRO A 89 10.73 -3.57 18.11
CA PRO A 89 10.08 -3.94 19.38
C PRO A 89 9.08 -5.12 19.33
N VAL A 90 8.64 -5.61 18.16
CA VAL A 90 7.47 -6.53 18.10
C VAL A 90 7.84 -8.01 17.95
N GLN A 91 9.00 -8.33 17.36
CA GLN A 91 9.45 -9.71 17.16
C GLN A 91 9.60 -10.52 18.46
N GLN A 92 9.82 -9.87 19.61
CA GLN A 92 10.03 -10.57 20.87
C GLN A 92 8.76 -11.15 21.50
N LEU A 93 7.57 -10.83 20.97
CA LEU A 93 6.29 -11.25 21.57
C LEU A 93 5.54 -12.37 20.82
N LEU A 94 6.02 -12.84 19.65
CA LEU A 94 5.25 -13.73 18.77
C LEU A 94 5.96 -15.05 18.41
N GLN A 95 6.91 -15.50 19.22
CA GLN A 95 7.68 -16.74 18.99
C GLN A 95 6.85 -18.02 19.22
N GLN A 96 5.76 -18.25 18.48
CA GLN A 96 5.20 -19.61 18.30
C GLN A 96 4.68 -19.84 16.87
N PRO A 97 4.99 -20.99 16.23
CA PRO A 97 4.74 -21.20 14.80
C PRO A 97 3.35 -21.82 14.54
N ILE A 98 2.64 -21.33 13.53
CA ILE A 98 1.46 -22.00 12.98
C ILE A 98 1.72 -22.27 11.50
N GLU A 99 2.23 -23.45 11.20
CA GLU A 99 2.26 -23.99 9.84
C GLU A 99 0.88 -24.54 9.48
N ALA A 100 0.27 -23.95 8.45
CA ALA A 100 -0.58 -24.61 7.44
C ALA A 100 -1.42 -23.56 6.69
N LEU A 101 -0.98 -23.18 5.49
CA LEU A 101 -1.84 -22.51 4.51
C LEU A 101 -1.81 -23.29 3.20
N THR A 102 -2.81 -24.15 3.06
CA THR A 102 -3.23 -24.79 1.82
C THR A 102 -3.96 -23.78 0.91
N GLU A 103 -3.44 -23.67 -0.30
CA GLU A 103 -4.09 -23.54 -1.62
C GLU A 103 -5.18 -22.49 -1.95
N LYS A 104 -5.03 -21.91 -3.14
CA LYS A 104 -5.81 -20.85 -3.82
C LYS A 104 -7.12 -21.41 -4.42
N PRO A 105 -8.19 -20.60 -4.66
CA PRO A 105 -8.56 -20.35 -6.07
C PRO A 105 -9.26 -19.00 -6.45
N ALA A 106 -9.30 -18.81 -7.78
CA ALA A 106 -10.14 -18.02 -8.70
C ALA A 106 -10.91 -16.73 -8.29
N LYS A 107 -10.80 -15.70 -9.15
CA LYS A 107 -11.41 -14.36 -9.07
C LYS A 107 -12.94 -14.41 -9.14
N LYS A 108 -13.61 -14.03 -8.05
CA LYS A 108 -15.06 -13.77 -7.98
C LYS A 108 -15.33 -12.27 -8.28
N PRO A 109 -16.50 -11.89 -8.81
CA PRO A 109 -16.83 -10.48 -9.05
C PRO A 109 -16.83 -9.69 -7.74
N ALA A 110 -16.24 -8.49 -7.75
CA ALA A 110 -16.15 -7.61 -6.58
C ALA A 110 -17.55 -7.25 -6.07
N GLY A 111 -17.75 -7.31 -4.75
CA GLY A 111 -19.06 -7.11 -4.15
C GLY A 111 -19.39 -5.65 -3.84
N THR A 112 -20.69 -5.34 -3.78
CA THR A 112 -21.26 -4.06 -3.34
C THR A 112 -21.52 -4.05 -1.84
N GLY A 113 -21.43 -2.89 -1.17
CA GLY A 113 -21.67 -2.73 0.28
C GLY A 113 -23.12 -2.98 0.73
N HIS A 114 -24.04 -3.19 -0.23
CA HIS A 114 -25.42 -3.57 0.01
C HIS A 114 -25.71 -4.93 -0.62
N THR A 115 -26.61 -5.70 0.01
CA THR A 115 -27.08 -6.99 -0.51
C THR A 115 -28.31 -6.77 -1.38
N VAL A 116 -28.31 -7.39 -2.56
CA VAL A 116 -29.45 -7.38 -3.50
C VAL A 116 -29.99 -8.80 -3.67
N ARG A 117 -31.27 -8.93 -4.03
CA ARG A 117 -31.85 -10.24 -4.34
C ARG A 117 -31.34 -10.73 -5.70
N CYS A 118 -30.83 -11.96 -5.73
CA CYS A 118 -30.32 -12.61 -6.93
C CYS A 118 -31.29 -12.46 -8.12
N GLN A 119 -30.72 -12.13 -9.28
CA GLN A 119 -31.46 -11.93 -10.52
C GLN A 119 -31.78 -13.23 -11.27
N GLY A 120 -31.15 -14.36 -10.89
CA GLY A 120 -31.36 -15.66 -11.51
C GLY A 120 -32.76 -16.27 -11.33
N ILE A 121 -33.16 -17.08 -12.32
CA ILE A 121 -34.42 -17.84 -12.33
C ILE A 121 -34.10 -19.32 -12.11
N THR A 122 -34.84 -19.96 -11.20
CA THR A 122 -34.64 -21.39 -10.92
C THR A 122 -35.19 -22.26 -12.05
N LYS A 123 -34.82 -23.54 -12.08
CA LYS A 123 -35.38 -24.53 -13.02
C LYS A 123 -36.92 -24.63 -12.99
N LYS A 124 -37.54 -24.23 -11.88
CA LYS A 124 -39.00 -24.20 -11.69
C LYS A 124 -39.65 -22.89 -12.21
N GLY A 125 -38.89 -21.99 -12.81
CA GLY A 125 -39.38 -20.72 -13.37
C GLY A 125 -39.57 -19.58 -12.36
N THR A 126 -39.26 -19.79 -11.08
CA THR A 126 -39.43 -18.76 -10.04
C THR A 126 -38.14 -17.97 -9.80
N ARG A 127 -38.26 -16.69 -9.45
CA ARG A 127 -37.09 -15.86 -9.09
C ARG A 127 -36.37 -16.39 -7.86
N CYS A 128 -35.05 -16.52 -7.95
CA CYS A 128 -34.20 -16.93 -6.84
C CYS A 128 -34.41 -16.05 -5.60
N LYS A 129 -34.47 -16.68 -4.42
CA LYS A 129 -34.67 -15.99 -3.13
C LYS A 129 -33.36 -15.66 -2.40
N HIS A 130 -32.22 -16.13 -2.91
CA HIS A 130 -30.92 -15.82 -2.31
C HIS A 130 -30.58 -14.34 -2.42
N MET A 131 -30.06 -13.77 -1.34
CA MET A 131 -29.41 -12.47 -1.35
C MET A 131 -27.95 -12.62 -1.77
N THR A 132 -27.43 -11.63 -2.48
CA THR A 132 -26.06 -11.59 -2.96
C THR A 132 -25.51 -10.19 -2.83
N SER A 133 -24.27 -10.06 -2.36
CA SER A 133 -23.49 -8.83 -2.45
C SER A 133 -22.57 -8.85 -3.68
N ILE A 134 -22.60 -9.90 -4.51
CA ILE A 134 -21.74 -10.01 -5.69
C ILE A 134 -22.18 -8.94 -6.70
N GLY A 135 -21.22 -8.17 -7.21
CA GLY A 135 -21.51 -6.97 -8.03
C GLY A 135 -22.23 -7.25 -9.35
N ASN A 136 -22.28 -8.49 -9.82
CA ASN A 136 -23.07 -8.87 -10.99
C ASN A 136 -24.55 -9.09 -10.67
N GLY A 137 -24.97 -9.02 -9.41
CA GLY A 137 -26.37 -9.21 -9.00
C GLY A 137 -26.84 -10.66 -9.02
N TYR A 138 -25.95 -11.63 -9.23
CA TYR A 138 -26.26 -13.07 -9.20
C TYR A 138 -25.65 -13.75 -7.98
N CYS A 139 -26.33 -14.76 -7.44
CA CYS A 139 -25.78 -15.58 -6.35
C CYS A 139 -24.77 -16.59 -6.90
N PHE A 140 -24.07 -17.28 -5.99
CA PHE A 140 -23.07 -18.28 -6.36
C PHE A 140 -23.61 -19.48 -7.16
N GLN A 141 -24.93 -19.68 -7.20
CA GLN A 141 -25.58 -20.74 -8.00
C GLN A 141 -26.02 -20.27 -9.39
N HIS A 142 -26.02 -18.97 -9.65
CA HIS A 142 -26.48 -18.37 -10.91
C HIS A 142 -25.40 -17.47 -11.53
N GLN A 143 -24.13 -17.85 -11.43
CA GLN A 143 -23.07 -17.07 -12.09
C GLN A 143 -23.20 -17.23 -13.61
N PRO A 144 -23.28 -16.13 -14.38
CA PRO A 144 -23.18 -16.20 -15.83
C PRO A 144 -21.76 -16.63 -16.20
N ASP A 145 -21.66 -17.50 -17.20
CA ASP A 145 -20.38 -17.96 -17.79
C ASP A 145 -19.66 -16.82 -18.53
#